data_AF-X1DHU4-F1
#
_entry.id   AF-X1DHU4-F1
#
_cell.length_a   1.000
_cell.length_b   1.000
_cell.length_c   1.000
_cell.angle_alpha   90.00
_cell.angle_beta   90.00
_cell.angle_gamma   90.00
#
_symmetry.space_group_name_H-M   'P 1'
#
loop_
_entity.id
_entity.type
_entity.pdbx_description
1 polymer ?
#
loop_
_entity_poly.entity_id
_entity_poly.type
_entity_poly.pdbx_seq_one_letter_code
_entity_poly.pdbx_strand_id
1 'polypeptide(L)'
;MKYAVCNELFINHSFRDSCHLIAKYGFTGIEIAPYIIAKNPQNISFRKIKEIKNVLNDTGVQFVGFHYLLKAPRGFHLTIPDNSIRKKSWSFLKFLIEICKALFFHFTKFLF
;
A
#
# COMPACT_ATOMS: atom_id res chain seq x y z
N MET A 1 -12.73 8.27 16.97
CA MET A 1 -12.87 8.49 15.51
C MET A 1 -11.68 7.83 14.82
N LYS A 2 -11.87 7.18 13.66
CA LYS A 2 -10.78 6.48 12.94
C LYS A 2 -10.24 7.39 11.84
N TYR A 3 -8.93 7.58 11.81
CA TYR A 3 -8.25 8.41 10.82
C TYR A 3 -7.12 7.64 10.14
N ALA A 4 -6.91 7.93 8.86
CA ALA A 4 -5.81 7.40 8.08
C ALA A 4 -4.96 8.53 7.52
N VAL A 5 -3.70 8.22 7.20
CA VAL A 5 -2.77 9.18 6.63
C VAL A 5 -1.96 8.55 5.50
N CYS A 6 -1.58 9.39 4.55
CA CYS A 6 -0.75 9.01 3.44
C CYS A 6 0.71 8.76 3.87
N ASN A 7 1.30 7.66 3.40
CA ASN A 7 2.71 7.35 3.65
C ASN A 7 3.72 8.33 3.00
N GLU A 8 3.32 9.17 2.03
CA GLU A 8 4.19 10.18 1.42
C GLU A 8 4.67 11.24 2.41
N LEU A 9 3.88 11.54 3.45
CA LEU A 9 4.29 12.48 4.50
C LEU A 9 5.56 12.01 5.24
N PHE A 10 5.89 10.72 5.13
CA PHE A 10 7.01 10.09 5.83
C PHE A 10 8.06 9.51 4.88
N ILE A 11 8.19 10.04 3.66
CA ILE A 11 9.09 9.48 2.62
C ILE A 11 10.57 9.42 3.04
N ASN A 12 10.98 10.24 4.01
CA ASN A 12 12.34 10.28 4.54
C ASN A 12 12.55 9.36 5.75
N HIS A 13 11.53 8.58 6.13
CA HIS A 13 11.59 7.62 7.24
C HIS A 13 11.54 6.18 6.74
N SER A 14 12.05 5.24 7.54
CA SER A 14 11.78 3.83 7.29
C SER A 14 10.28 3.54 7.47
N PHE A 15 9.75 2.54 6.77
CA PHE A 15 8.31 2.21 6.89
C PHE A 15 7.87 1.91 8.33
N ARG A 16 8.77 1.31 9.13
CA ARG A 16 8.52 1.02 10.55
C ARG A 16 8.45 2.30 11.37
N ASP A 17 9.39 3.22 11.17
CA ASP A 17 9.39 4.52 11.88
C ASP A 17 8.14 5.33 11.49
N SER A 18 7.75 5.32 10.21
CA SER A 18 6.51 5.94 9.76
C SER A 18 5.30 5.38 10.51
N CYS A 19 5.16 4.05 10.62
CA CYS A 19 4.04 3.45 11.35
C CYS A 19 4.07 3.78 12.85
N HIS A 20 5.25 3.84 13.48
CA HIS A 20 5.36 4.30 14.87
C HIS A 20 4.93 5.76 15.05
N LEU A 21 5.31 6.66 14.14
CA LEU A 21 4.88 8.06 14.18
C LEU A 21 3.37 8.18 13.97
N ILE A 22 2.81 7.45 13.00
CA ILE A 22 1.37 7.42 12.71
C ILE A 22 0.58 7.02 13.97
N ALA A 23 0.97 5.92 14.62
CA ALA A 23 0.35 5.48 15.87
C ALA A 23 0.52 6.50 17.01
N LYS A 24 1.74 7.07 17.17
CA LYS A 24 2.05 8.08 18.18
C LYS A 24 1.16 9.33 18.06
N TYR A 25 0.83 9.74 16.84
CA TYR A 25 -0.03 10.91 16.58
C TYR A 25 -1.53 10.56 16.53
N GLY A 26 -1.92 9.34 16.91
CA GLY A 26 -3.33 8.94 17.06
C GLY A 26 -4.02 8.53 15.77
N PHE A 27 -3.29 8.39 14.66
CA PHE A 27 -3.84 7.80 13.44
C PHE A 27 -3.90 6.28 13.55
N THR A 28 -4.99 5.71 13.05
CA THR A 28 -5.25 4.27 13.12
C THR A 28 -5.02 3.56 11.79
N GLY A 29 -4.85 4.32 10.70
CA GLY A 29 -4.71 3.78 9.35
C GLY A 29 -3.61 4.44 8.53
N ILE A 30 -3.16 3.73 7.51
CA ILE A 30 -2.20 4.22 6.52
C ILE A 30 -2.65 3.87 5.10
N GLU A 31 -2.62 4.87 4.22
CA GLU A 31 -2.69 4.70 2.77
C GLU A 31 -1.28 4.63 2.21
N ILE A 32 -1.02 3.65 1.32
CA ILE A 32 0.33 3.39 0.83
C ILE A 32 0.44 3.68 -0.67
N ALA A 33 1.41 4.48 -1.07
CA ALA A 33 1.79 4.65 -2.46
C ALA A 33 2.68 3.46 -2.88
N PRO A 34 2.29 2.63 -3.87
CA PRO A 34 3.07 1.45 -4.25
C PRO A 34 4.51 1.76 -4.65
N TYR A 35 4.74 2.93 -5.24
CA TYR A 35 6.06 3.39 -5.70
C TYR A 35 7.04 3.71 -4.56
N ILE A 36 6.54 3.91 -3.34
CA ILE A 36 7.38 4.07 -2.14
C ILE A 36 7.83 2.72 -1.58
N ILE A 37 7.03 1.66 -1.80
CA ILE A 37 7.39 0.30 -1.40
C ILE A 37 8.55 -0.24 -2.25
N ALA A 38 8.49 0.01 -3.56
CA ALA A 38 9.49 -0.42 -4.53
C ALA A 38 9.56 0.56 -5.70
N LYS A 39 10.78 0.86 -6.18
CA LYS A 39 11.02 1.74 -7.34
C LYS A 39 10.27 1.30 -8.59
N ASN A 40 10.15 -0.01 -8.79
CA ASN A 40 9.21 -0.59 -9.74
C ASN A 40 8.17 -1.42 -8.97
N PRO A 41 6.96 -0.88 -8.75
CA PRO A 41 5.90 -1.60 -8.06
C PRO A 41 5.51 -2.93 -8.69
N GLN A 42 5.76 -3.16 -9.98
CA GLN A 42 5.48 -4.44 -10.64
C GLN A 42 6.32 -5.60 -10.06
N ASN A 43 7.39 -5.30 -9.33
CA ASN A 43 8.35 -6.28 -8.82
C ASN A 43 8.29 -6.40 -7.29
N ILE A 44 7.19 -5.98 -6.65
CA ILE A 44 7.03 -6.13 -5.20
C ILE A 44 7.04 -7.62 -4.86
N SER A 45 8.02 -8.04 -4.07
CA SER A 45 8.18 -9.45 -3.68
C SER A 45 7.26 -9.83 -2.53
N PHE A 46 6.90 -11.12 -2.45
CA PHE A 46 6.11 -11.65 -1.33
C PHE A 46 6.78 -11.40 0.03
N ARG A 47 8.12 -11.50 0.08
CA ARG A 47 8.91 -11.18 1.27
C ARG A 47 8.66 -9.74 1.73
N LYS A 48 8.68 -8.77 0.80
CA LYS A 48 8.44 -7.36 1.13
C LYS A 48 7.03 -7.12 1.64
N ILE A 49 6.03 -7.79 1.06
CA ILE A 49 4.64 -7.73 1.52
C ILE A 49 4.51 -8.26 2.95
N LYS A 50 5.19 -9.38 3.26
CA LYS A 50 5.22 -9.95 4.62
C LYS A 50 5.88 -9.00 5.61
N GLU A 51 7.00 -8.38 5.25
CA GLU A 51 7.67 -7.37 6.07
C GLU A 51 6.75 -6.18 6.41
N ILE A 52 6.05 -5.65 5.40
CA ILE A 52 5.07 -4.56 5.57
C ILE A 52 3.94 -5.00 6.51
N LYS A 53 3.38 -6.18 6.28
CA LYS A 53 2.29 -6.73 7.09
C LYS A 53 2.70 -6.89 8.56
N ASN A 54 3.91 -7.37 8.81
CA ASN A 54 4.42 -7.50 10.17
C ASN A 54 4.54 -6.13 10.85
N VAL A 55 5.09 -5.11 10.17
CA VAL A 55 5.20 -3.76 10.72
C VAL A 55 3.82 -3.16 11.06
N LEU A 56 2.84 -3.32 10.17
CA LEU A 56 1.47 -2.87 10.41
C LEU A 56 0.87 -3.54 11.66
N ASN A 57 1.04 -4.85 11.79
CA ASN A 57 0.57 -5.61 12.95
C ASN A 57 1.27 -5.19 14.25
N ASP A 58 2.61 -5.06 14.23
CA ASP A 58 3.41 -4.68 15.40
C ASP A 58 3.03 -3.30 15.95
N THR A 59 2.63 -2.39 15.07
CA THR A 59 2.30 -1.00 15.42
C THR A 59 0.81 -0.77 15.65
N GLY A 60 -0.04 -1.74 15.31
CA GLY A 60 -1.50 -1.60 15.34
C GLY A 60 -2.07 -0.67 14.27
N VAL A 61 -1.25 -0.21 13.32
CA VAL A 61 -1.68 0.64 12.20
C VAL A 61 -2.31 -0.22 11.11
N GLN A 62 -3.51 0.15 10.68
CA GLN A 62 -4.25 -0.60 9.66
C GLN A 62 -3.87 -0.13 8.25
N PHE A 63 -3.57 -1.05 7.34
CA PHE A 63 -3.58 -0.72 5.91
C PHE A 63 -5.03 -0.47 5.47
N VAL A 64 -5.31 0.70 4.90
CA VAL A 64 -6.67 1.07 4.45
C VAL A 64 -6.80 1.15 2.93
N GLY A 65 -5.70 1.16 2.19
CA GLY A 65 -5.73 1.16 0.73
C GLY A 65 -4.44 1.63 0.06
N PHE A 66 -4.42 1.47 -1.26
CA PHE A 66 -3.38 2.05 -2.10
C PHE A 66 -3.85 3.35 -2.74
N HIS A 67 -2.91 4.25 -2.97
CA HIS A 67 -3.13 5.49 -3.73
C HIS A 67 -1.98 5.73 -4.72
N TYR A 68 -2.14 6.69 -5.64
CA TYR A 68 -1.22 6.88 -6.77
C TYR A 68 -0.94 5.60 -7.58
N LEU A 69 -1.99 4.81 -7.82
CA LEU A 69 -1.90 3.47 -8.38
C LEU A 69 -1.09 3.40 -9.67
N LEU A 70 -1.15 4.43 -10.52
CA LEU A 70 -0.50 4.46 -11.84
C LEU A 70 0.66 5.47 -11.93
N LYS A 71 1.11 6.06 -10.81
CA LYS A 71 2.15 7.09 -10.79
C LYS A 71 3.52 6.55 -11.23
N ALA A 72 3.82 5.28 -10.92
CA ALA A 72 5.06 4.64 -11.33
C ALA A 72 4.92 3.11 -11.55
N PRO A 73 5.71 2.52 -12.48
CA PRO A 73 6.48 3.21 -13.52
C PRO A 73 5.60 4.02 -14.47
N ARG A 74 6.19 4.99 -15.18
CA ARG A 74 5.48 5.81 -16.17
C ARG A 74 4.92 4.95 -17.31
N GLY A 75 3.91 5.47 -18.00
CA GLY A 75 3.34 4.85 -19.20
C GLY A 75 2.13 3.96 -18.94
N PHE A 76 1.55 3.99 -17.74
CA PHE A 76 0.26 3.37 -17.48
C PHE A 76 -0.90 4.32 -17.77
N HIS A 77 -1.93 3.80 -18.45
CA HIS A 77 -3.15 4.52 -18.76
C HIS A 77 -4.29 3.52 -19.02
N LEU A 78 -5.35 3.56 -18.21
CA LEU A 78 -6.42 2.55 -18.25
C LEU A 78 -7.36 2.69 -19.46
N THR A 79 -7.53 3.92 -19.97
CA THR A 79 -8.53 4.27 -20.99
C THR A 79 -7.94 4.76 -22.33
N ILE A 80 -6.62 4.64 -22.55
CA ILE A 80 -5.97 5.12 -23.79
C ILE A 80 -6.40 4.24 -24.99
N PRO A 81 -6.44 4.74 -26.24
CA PRO A 81 -6.78 3.92 -27.40
C PRO A 81 -5.84 2.73 -27.64
N ASP A 82 -4.55 2.86 -27.29
CA ASP A 82 -3.57 1.80 -27.44
C ASP A 82 -3.89 0.58 -26.57
N ASN A 83 -4.25 -0.52 -27.23
CA ASN A 83 -4.60 -1.79 -26.60
C ASN A 83 -3.46 -2.38 -25.76
N SER A 84 -2.20 -2.21 -26.17
CA SER A 84 -1.05 -2.76 -25.45
C SER A 84 -0.87 -2.07 -24.10
N ILE A 85 -0.97 -0.73 -24.08
CA ILE A 85 -0.86 0.08 -22.87
C ILE A 85 -2.02 -0.22 -21.93
N ARG A 86 -3.26 -0.33 -22.45
CA ARG A 86 -4.42 -0.71 -21.62
C ARG A 86 -4.24 -2.07 -20.96
N LYS A 87 -3.88 -3.11 -21.73
CA LYS A 87 -3.67 -4.46 -21.20
C LYS A 87 -2.63 -4.48 -20.09
N LYS A 88 -1.49 -3.80 -20.30
CA LYS A 88 -0.43 -3.67 -19.30
C LYS A 88 -0.91 -2.95 -18.03
N SER A 89 -1.67 -1.87 -18.19
CA SER A 89 -2.22 -1.07 -17.07
C SER A 89 -3.22 -1.86 -16.22
N TRP A 90 -4.13 -2.59 -16.87
CA TRP A 90 -5.09 -3.45 -16.17
C TRP A 90 -4.42 -4.65 -15.49
N SER A 91 -3.41 -5.25 -16.11
CA SER A 91 -2.61 -6.30 -15.48
C SER A 91 -1.93 -5.81 -14.21
N PHE A 92 -1.34 -4.61 -14.25
CA PHE A 92 -0.73 -4.01 -13.07
C PHE A 92 -1.75 -3.66 -11.98
N LEU A 93 -2.92 -3.12 -12.34
CA LEU A 93 -3.98 -2.86 -11.36
C LEU A 93 -4.45 -4.16 -10.67
N LYS A 94 -4.63 -5.24 -11.42
CA LYS A 94 -4.95 -6.57 -10.87
C LYS A 94 -3.86 -7.05 -9.90
N PHE A 95 -2.59 -6.86 -10.27
CA PHE A 95 -1.48 -7.17 -9.37
C PHE A 95 -1.52 -6.37 -8.06
N LEU A 96 -1.83 -5.07 -8.11
CA LEU A 96 -2.05 -4.27 -6.91
C LEU A 96 -3.24 -4.76 -6.07
N ILE A 97 -4.31 -5.25 -6.69
CA ILE A 97 -5.46 -5.84 -5.97
C ILE A 97 -5.02 -7.10 -5.20
N GLU A 98 -4.18 -7.96 -5.77
CA GLU A 98 -3.66 -9.14 -5.07
C GLU A 98 -2.78 -8.75 -3.87
N ILE A 99 -1.92 -7.73 -4.01
CA ILE A 99 -1.15 -7.21 -2.87
C ILE A 99 -2.09 -6.62 -1.81
N CYS A 100 -3.11 -5.87 -2.24
CA CYS A 100 -4.09 -5.25 -1.37
C CYS A 100 -4.76 -6.30 -0.49
N LYS A 101 -5.22 -7.40 -1.10
CA LYS A 101 -5.78 -8.56 -0.40
C LYS A 101 -4.80 -9.17 0.61
N ALA A 102 -3.51 -9.26 0.27
CA ALA A 102 -2.50 -9.82 1.16
C ALA A 102 -2.21 -8.93 2.39
N LEU A 103 -2.28 -7.60 2.22
CA LEU A 103 -2.05 -6.61 3.25
C LEU A 103 -3.26 -6.37 4.14
N PHE A 104 -4.48 -6.49 3.61
CA PHE A 104 -5.68 -6.43 4.42
C PHE A 104 -5.67 -7.55 5.46
N PHE A 105 -5.84 -7.16 6.72
CA PHE A 105 -6.07 -8.09 7.83
C PHE A 105 -7.43 -7.79 8.44
N HIS A 106 -8.30 -8.80 8.46
CA HIS A 106 -9.54 -8.72 9.22
C HIS A 106 -9.19 -9.01 10.67
N PHE A 107 -9.14 -7.97 11.50
CA PHE A 107 -9.10 -8.13 12.95
C PHE A 107 -10.50 -8.59 13.37
N THR A 108 -10.82 -9.88 13.24
CA THR A 108 -11.87 -10.49 14.06
C THR A 108 -11.33 -10.52 15.48
N LYS A 109 -11.39 -9.37 16.15
CA LYS A 109 -11.50 -9.32 17.62
C LYS A 109 -12.81 -10.04 17.94
N PHE A 110 -12.75 -11.35 18.12
CA PHE A 110 -13.69 -12.02 19.02
C PHE A 110 -13.38 -11.45 20.41
N LEU A 111 -14.10 -10.38 20.74
CA LEU A 111 -14.43 -10.03 22.11
C LEU A 111 -15.87 -10.54 22.28
N PHE A 112 -15.98 -11.79 22.71
CA PHE A 112 -17.06 -12.29 23.56
C PHE A 112 -16.38 -13.11 24.66
#